data_AF-A0A370H8L2-F1
#
_entry.id   AF-A0A370H8L2-F1
#
_cell.length_a   1.000
_cell.length_b   1.000
_cell.length_c   1.000
_cell.angle_alpha   90.00
_cell.angle_beta   90.00
_cell.angle_gamma   90.00
#
_symmetry.space_group_name_H-M   'P 1'
#
loop_
_entity.id
_entity.type
_entity.pdbx_description
1 polymer ?
#
loop_
_entity_poly.entity_id
_entity_poly.type
_entity_poly.pdbx_seq_one_letter_code
_entity_poly.pdbx_strand_id
1 'polypeptide(L)'
;MGAGAVTDAPRAWRTVEAWRQLADRTDVVLGDHVRASIPFDKGLVDYELKELRADSDAVEYDGRRMRWSDVDWVMYKRTQTQQKGPALNVTVSRSNQVTFAVGNWARDGESEEAALKSALMVSYVWNGNSDLPAEPWLGLVSLSRAFLEPRLIDEILQQVRAGQRAHVIDADVDVDADGFYFLDQKQPLRRFSDVYVKDEPGEISIYPIKGFRGGVSLDKNCPNAMLLPVLYNALTTPEQRASADEEMKDPPWLKWVILGVLVVVAIVVAVLVL
;
A
#
# COMPACT_ATOMS: atom_id res chain seq x y z
N MET A 1 -33.17 -21.16 -32.86
CA MET A 1 -33.18 -20.24 -31.69
C MET A 1 -31.73 -19.92 -31.40
N GLY A 2 -31.31 -18.71 -31.76
CA GLY A 2 -29.91 -18.34 -31.91
C GLY A 2 -29.23 -18.03 -30.58
N ALA A 3 -28.05 -18.63 -30.37
CA ALA A 3 -27.09 -18.17 -29.38
C ALA A 3 -26.61 -16.77 -29.79
N GLY A 4 -26.91 -15.78 -28.95
CA GLY A 4 -26.36 -14.44 -29.10
C GLY A 4 -24.86 -14.50 -28.84
N ALA A 5 -24.08 -14.10 -29.84
CA ALA A 5 -22.64 -13.94 -29.71
C ALA A 5 -22.37 -12.86 -28.64
N VAL A 6 -21.71 -13.26 -27.55
CA VAL A 6 -21.02 -12.32 -26.66
C VAL A 6 -19.87 -11.76 -27.47
N THR A 7 -20.03 -10.52 -27.93
CA THR A 7 -19.03 -9.82 -28.72
C THR A 7 -17.81 -9.52 -27.84
N ASP A 8 -16.66 -10.09 -28.22
CA ASP A 8 -15.33 -9.71 -27.73
C ASP A 8 -15.15 -8.19 -27.86
N ALA A 9 -15.21 -7.47 -26.72
CA ALA A 9 -14.82 -6.08 -26.67
C ALA A 9 -13.28 -5.97 -26.73
N PRO A 10 -12.71 -5.05 -27.53
CA PRO A 10 -11.25 -4.96 -27.70
C PRO A 10 -10.53 -4.57 -26.39
N ARG A 11 -9.46 -5.32 -26.08
CA ARG A 11 -8.51 -5.10 -24.96
C ARG A 11 -7.65 -3.84 -25.15
N ALA A 12 -8.25 -2.65 -25.07
CA ALA A 12 -7.54 -1.39 -25.28
C ALA A 12 -7.97 -0.29 -24.29
N TRP A 13 -7.74 -0.49 -22.98
CA TRP A 13 -7.91 0.58 -22.00
C TRP A 13 -6.71 0.58 -21.03
N ARG A 14 -5.77 1.52 -21.21
CA ARG A 14 -4.50 1.59 -20.44
C ARG A 14 -4.26 2.93 -19.75
N THR A 15 -5.30 3.71 -19.45
CA THR A 15 -5.12 4.98 -18.74
C THR A 15 -6.09 5.13 -17.57
N VAL A 16 -5.65 5.80 -16.50
CA VAL A 16 -6.49 6.24 -15.37
C VAL A 16 -7.68 7.07 -15.88
N GLU A 17 -7.47 7.86 -16.95
CA GLU A 17 -8.51 8.62 -17.66
C GLU A 17 -9.63 7.71 -18.21
N ALA A 18 -9.27 6.57 -18.82
CA ALA A 18 -10.24 5.63 -19.37
C ALA A 18 -11.08 5.00 -18.25
N TRP A 19 -10.45 4.66 -17.12
CA TRP A 19 -11.16 4.17 -15.94
C TRP A 19 -12.08 5.22 -15.32
N ARG A 20 -11.67 6.49 -15.26
CA ARG A 20 -12.55 7.59 -14.82
C ARG A 20 -13.76 7.78 -15.72
N GLN A 21 -13.56 7.78 -17.05
CA GLN A 21 -14.66 7.88 -18.02
C GLN A 21 -15.61 6.67 -17.96
N LEU A 22 -15.11 5.50 -17.60
CA LEU A 22 -15.92 4.32 -17.31
C LEU A 22 -16.69 4.46 -15.98
N ALA A 23 -16.06 4.96 -14.93
CA ALA A 23 -16.66 5.14 -13.60
C ALA A 23 -17.82 6.16 -13.55
N ASP A 24 -17.81 7.14 -14.46
CA ASP A 24 -18.92 8.07 -14.65
C ASP A 24 -20.16 7.38 -15.27
N ARG A 25 -20.02 6.13 -15.73
CA ARG A 25 -21.16 5.29 -16.12
C ARG A 25 -21.66 4.53 -14.90
N THR A 26 -22.96 4.63 -14.65
CA THR A 26 -23.67 4.19 -13.42
C THR A 26 -23.64 2.68 -13.10
N ASP A 27 -22.93 1.85 -13.86
CA ASP A 27 -22.72 0.42 -13.54
C ASP A 27 -21.55 -0.12 -14.40
N VAL A 28 -20.36 -0.31 -13.80
CA VAL A 28 -19.23 -0.95 -14.47
C VAL A 28 -18.95 -2.30 -13.81
N VAL A 29 -19.20 -3.37 -14.55
CA VAL A 29 -18.75 -4.71 -14.19
C VAL A 29 -17.25 -4.79 -14.49
N LEU A 30 -16.44 -4.87 -13.43
CA LEU A 30 -14.97 -4.90 -13.56
C LEU A 30 -14.45 -6.28 -13.97
N GLY A 31 -15.27 -7.32 -13.80
CA GLY A 31 -15.00 -8.65 -14.31
C GLY A 31 -15.97 -9.69 -13.78
N ASP A 32 -16.22 -10.72 -14.60
CA ASP A 32 -17.10 -11.85 -14.25
C ASP A 32 -16.35 -12.94 -13.47
N HIS A 33 -15.03 -12.81 -13.29
CA HIS A 33 -14.14 -13.91 -12.87
C HIS A 33 -13.12 -13.42 -11.83
N VAL A 34 -13.51 -13.34 -10.56
CA VAL A 34 -12.60 -12.94 -9.48
C VAL A 34 -12.07 -14.16 -8.73
N ARG A 35 -10.75 -14.34 -8.77
CA ARG A 35 -10.05 -15.42 -8.06
C ARG A 35 -9.62 -14.95 -6.67
N ALA A 36 -10.55 -14.83 -5.73
CA ALA A 36 -10.19 -14.59 -4.33
C ALA A 36 -9.55 -15.84 -3.72
N SER A 37 -8.25 -15.77 -3.46
CA SER A 37 -7.63 -16.66 -2.47
C SER A 37 -7.48 -15.89 -1.17
N ILE A 38 -8.17 -16.32 -0.13
CA ILE A 38 -7.83 -15.92 1.24
C ILE A 38 -6.60 -16.76 1.63
N PRO A 39 -5.48 -16.17 2.07
CA PRO A 39 -4.37 -16.95 2.59
C PRO A 39 -4.76 -17.46 3.98
N PHE A 40 -5.39 -18.63 4.05
CA PHE A 40 -5.38 -19.45 5.25
C PHE A 40 -4.67 -20.76 4.95
N ASP A 41 -3.84 -21.17 5.89
CA ASP A 41 -2.70 -22.09 5.80
C ASP A 41 -3.00 -23.53 5.36
N LYS A 42 -4.22 -23.85 4.88
CA LYS A 42 -4.62 -25.22 4.51
C LYS A 42 -5.67 -25.24 3.39
N GLY A 43 -5.21 -25.50 2.17
CA GLY A 43 -6.05 -26.04 1.09
C GLY A 43 -6.44 -25.03 0.01
N LEU A 44 -6.30 -25.46 -1.25
CA LEU A 44 -6.94 -24.85 -2.41
C LEU A 44 -8.45 -24.97 -2.22
N VAL A 45 -9.14 -23.86 -1.98
CA VAL A 45 -10.60 -23.79 -1.88
C VAL A 45 -11.21 -23.77 -3.28
N ASP A 46 -12.31 -24.51 -3.46
CA ASP A 46 -13.15 -24.51 -4.67
C ASP A 46 -13.62 -23.08 -5.02
N TYR A 47 -13.60 -22.74 -6.31
CA TYR A 47 -13.88 -21.41 -6.81
C TYR A 47 -15.37 -21.21 -7.07
N GLU A 48 -16.02 -20.32 -6.33
CA GLU A 48 -17.27 -19.69 -6.78
C GLU A 48 -16.94 -18.43 -7.58
N LEU A 49 -17.52 -18.31 -8.78
CA LEU A 49 -17.47 -17.05 -9.54
C LEU A 49 -18.27 -16.01 -8.76
N LYS A 50 -17.55 -15.03 -8.20
CA LYS A 50 -18.13 -13.89 -7.49
C LYS A 50 -18.02 -12.66 -8.38
N GLU A 51 -19.15 -12.00 -8.59
CA GLU A 51 -19.24 -10.79 -9.40
C GLU A 51 -18.61 -9.61 -8.65
N LEU A 52 -17.78 -8.83 -9.34
CA LEU A 52 -17.19 -7.60 -8.84
C LEU A 52 -17.74 -6.42 -9.65
N ARG A 53 -18.44 -5.53 -8.96
CA ARG A 53 -18.94 -4.27 -9.52
C ARG A 53 -18.31 -3.11 -8.77
N ALA A 54 -17.93 -2.08 -9.51
CA ALA A 54 -17.53 -0.83 -8.87
C ALA A 54 -17.75 0.34 -9.82
N ASP A 55 -18.20 1.45 -9.26
CA ASP A 55 -18.51 2.68 -9.97
C ASP A 55 -18.02 3.89 -9.15
N SER A 56 -18.47 5.09 -9.50
CA SER A 56 -18.15 6.33 -8.77
C SER A 56 -18.85 6.48 -7.40
N ASP A 57 -19.82 5.63 -7.07
CA ASP A 57 -20.56 5.64 -5.79
C ASP A 57 -20.08 4.55 -4.82
N ALA A 58 -19.80 3.34 -5.32
CA ALA A 58 -19.51 2.20 -4.47
C ALA A 58 -18.63 1.13 -5.12
N VAL A 59 -18.16 0.20 -4.28
CA VAL A 59 -17.64 -1.11 -4.67
C VAL A 59 -18.51 -2.21 -4.08
N GLU A 60 -18.77 -3.24 -4.87
CA GLU A 60 -19.55 -4.41 -4.48
C GLU A 60 -18.83 -5.70 -4.87
N TYR A 61 -18.70 -6.59 -3.90
CA TYR A 61 -18.08 -7.90 -4.07
C TYR A 61 -18.77 -8.90 -3.17
N ASP A 62 -19.12 -10.08 -3.71
CA ASP A 62 -19.75 -11.16 -2.94
C ASP A 62 -21.07 -10.75 -2.25
N GLY A 63 -21.88 -9.96 -2.94
CA GLY A 63 -23.13 -9.41 -2.41
C GLY A 63 -22.95 -8.35 -1.31
N ARG A 64 -21.70 -8.00 -0.99
CA ARG A 64 -21.37 -6.93 -0.06
C ARG A 64 -21.03 -5.67 -0.83
N ARG A 65 -21.80 -4.61 -0.59
CA ARG A 65 -21.56 -3.26 -1.14
C ARG A 65 -21.02 -2.32 -0.07
N MET A 66 -20.06 -1.47 -0.43
CA MET A 66 -19.59 -0.34 0.36
C MET A 66 -19.52 0.92 -0.51
N ARG A 67 -20.22 1.96 -0.09
CA ARG A 67 -20.14 3.27 -0.73
C ARG A 67 -18.81 3.93 -0.38
N TRP A 68 -18.20 4.64 -1.32
CA TRP A 68 -16.94 5.36 -1.05
C TRP A 68 -17.08 6.42 0.04
N SER A 69 -18.30 6.95 0.26
CA SER A 69 -18.63 7.86 1.35
C SER A 69 -18.53 7.24 2.75
N ASP A 70 -18.67 5.92 2.85
CA ASP A 70 -18.78 5.19 4.11
C ASP A 70 -17.48 4.45 4.49
N VAL A 71 -16.46 4.53 3.64
CA VAL A 71 -15.18 3.83 3.82
C VAL A 71 -14.22 4.70 4.61
N ASP A 72 -13.70 4.25 5.74
CA ASP A 72 -12.74 5.03 6.53
C ASP A 72 -11.28 4.72 6.19
N TRP A 73 -11.05 3.61 5.50
CA TRP A 73 -9.72 3.18 5.13
C TRP A 73 -9.65 2.38 3.84
N VAL A 74 -8.50 2.47 3.17
CA VAL A 74 -8.16 1.69 1.99
C VAL A 74 -6.81 1.00 2.12
N MET A 75 -6.70 -0.20 1.57
CA MET A 75 -5.48 -1.00 1.49
C MET A 75 -5.33 -1.50 0.06
N TYR A 76 -4.14 -1.37 -0.54
CA TYR A 76 -3.82 -2.16 -1.73
C TYR A 76 -2.32 -2.44 -1.86
N LYS A 77 -2.00 -3.68 -2.19
CA LYS A 77 -0.62 -4.17 -2.32
C LYS A 77 -0.45 -5.05 -3.54
N ARG A 78 0.78 -5.07 -4.04
CA ARG A 78 1.31 -6.09 -4.95
C ARG A 78 2.46 -6.81 -4.27
N THR A 79 2.34 -8.12 -4.11
CA THR A 79 3.38 -9.01 -3.56
C THR A 79 3.88 -9.94 -4.65
N GLN A 80 5.20 -10.16 -4.70
CA GLN A 80 5.80 -11.20 -5.51
C GLN A 80 6.61 -12.13 -4.61
N THR A 81 6.21 -13.40 -4.57
CA THR A 81 6.88 -14.45 -3.82
C THR A 81 7.70 -15.31 -4.78
N GLN A 82 8.97 -15.51 -4.47
CA GLN A 82 9.85 -16.41 -5.21
C GLN A 82 10.23 -17.59 -4.31
N GLN A 83 9.89 -18.81 -4.73
CA GLN A 83 10.31 -20.02 -4.03
C GLN A 83 11.63 -20.51 -4.64
N LYS A 84 12.68 -20.56 -3.81
CA LYS A 84 13.98 -21.13 -4.20
C LYS A 84 13.96 -22.64 -3.94
N GLY A 85 14.47 -23.41 -4.90
CA GLY A 85 14.63 -24.85 -4.75
C GLY A 85 15.77 -25.21 -3.78
N PRO A 86 15.77 -26.43 -3.24
CA PRO A 86 16.78 -26.90 -2.28
C PRO A 86 18.18 -27.08 -2.89
N ALA A 87 18.33 -27.03 -4.21
CA ALA A 87 19.63 -27.10 -4.90
C ALA A 87 19.87 -25.83 -5.73
N LEU A 88 21.05 -25.20 -5.55
CA LEU A 88 21.62 -24.14 -6.39
C LEU A 88 20.93 -22.76 -6.42
N ASN A 89 20.12 -22.38 -5.43
CA ASN A 89 19.44 -21.07 -5.41
C ASN A 89 18.61 -20.77 -6.68
N VAL A 90 18.20 -21.80 -7.43
CA VAL A 90 17.39 -21.65 -8.64
C VAL A 90 15.95 -21.35 -8.20
N THR A 91 15.37 -20.27 -8.73
CA THR A 91 13.95 -19.96 -8.52
C THR A 91 13.10 -21.02 -9.21
N VAL A 92 12.37 -21.83 -8.43
CA VAL A 92 11.55 -22.95 -8.92
C VAL A 92 10.12 -22.49 -9.21
N SER A 93 9.63 -21.50 -8.47
CA SER A 93 8.32 -20.91 -8.71
C SER A 93 8.30 -19.43 -8.36
N ARG A 94 7.47 -18.69 -9.09
CA ARG A 94 7.13 -17.29 -8.81
C ARG A 94 5.62 -17.21 -8.71
N SER A 95 5.14 -16.76 -7.56
CA SER A 95 3.75 -16.42 -7.32
C SER A 95 3.65 -14.91 -7.20
N ASN A 96 2.63 -14.32 -7.83
CA ASN A 96 2.30 -12.93 -7.68
C ASN A 96 0.92 -12.83 -7.06
N GLN A 97 0.76 -11.88 -6.16
CA GLN A 97 -0.50 -11.57 -5.51
C GLN A 97 -0.75 -10.08 -5.59
N VAL A 98 -1.98 -9.68 -5.90
CA VAL A 98 -2.45 -8.32 -5.66
C VAL A 98 -3.66 -8.38 -4.75
N THR A 99 -3.75 -7.43 -3.83
CA THR A 99 -4.86 -7.31 -2.89
C THR A 99 -5.36 -5.88 -2.90
N PHE A 100 -6.67 -5.71 -2.85
CA PHE A 100 -7.37 -4.46 -2.62
C PHE A 100 -8.36 -4.70 -1.49
N ALA A 101 -8.42 -3.81 -0.50
CA ALA A 101 -9.42 -3.85 0.53
C ALA A 101 -9.85 -2.45 0.96
N VAL A 102 -11.10 -2.35 1.39
CA VAL A 102 -11.68 -1.15 2.00
C VAL A 102 -12.54 -1.56 3.19
N GLY A 103 -12.71 -0.67 4.16
CA GLY A 103 -13.54 -0.91 5.33
C GLY A 103 -13.89 0.36 6.09
N ASN A 104 -14.54 0.19 7.24
CA ASN A 104 -15.06 1.25 8.09
C ASN A 104 -14.69 0.95 9.55
N TRP A 105 -13.95 1.84 10.21
CA TRP A 105 -13.45 1.61 11.58
C TRP A 105 -14.58 1.42 12.58
N ALA A 106 -15.68 2.17 12.44
CA ALA A 106 -16.81 2.10 13.37
C ALA A 106 -17.55 0.75 13.31
N ARG A 107 -17.52 0.09 12.15
CA ARG A 107 -18.13 -1.24 11.94
C ARG A 107 -17.16 -2.37 12.27
N ASP A 108 -15.89 -2.15 12.02
CA ASP A 108 -14.88 -3.19 11.95
C ASP A 108 -13.99 -3.26 13.21
N GLY A 109 -14.09 -2.28 14.11
CA GLY A 109 -13.24 -2.15 15.30
C GLY A 109 -11.94 -1.37 15.02
N GLU A 110 -11.32 -0.82 16.06
CA GLU A 110 -10.11 0.03 15.95
C GLU A 110 -8.80 -0.77 15.79
N SER A 111 -8.86 -2.10 15.66
CA SER A 111 -7.67 -2.96 15.54
C SER A 111 -7.56 -3.61 14.17
N GLU A 112 -6.34 -3.76 13.65
CA GLU A 112 -6.11 -4.12 12.24
C GLU A 112 -6.75 -5.47 11.91
N GLU A 113 -6.63 -6.42 12.82
CA GLU A 113 -7.20 -7.75 12.68
C GLU A 113 -8.72 -7.72 12.53
N ALA A 114 -9.39 -6.84 13.26
CA ALA A 114 -10.84 -6.70 13.23
C ALA A 114 -11.28 -5.95 11.95
N ALA A 115 -10.56 -4.87 11.60
CA ALA A 115 -10.69 -4.14 10.34
C ALA A 115 -10.64 -5.07 9.11
N LEU A 116 -9.63 -5.92 9.05
CA LEU A 116 -9.42 -6.84 7.93
C LEU A 116 -10.50 -7.94 7.87
N LYS A 117 -10.99 -8.45 9.01
CA LYS A 117 -12.02 -9.51 9.04
C LYS A 117 -13.33 -9.07 8.43
N SER A 118 -13.70 -7.82 8.65
CA SER A 118 -14.90 -7.25 8.08
C SER A 118 -14.58 -6.24 7.00
N ALA A 119 -13.47 -6.34 6.29
CA ALA A 119 -13.22 -5.57 5.07
C ALA A 119 -13.99 -6.12 3.86
N LEU A 120 -14.24 -5.29 2.84
CA LEU A 120 -14.46 -5.79 1.48
C LEU A 120 -13.09 -5.95 0.87
N MET A 121 -12.65 -7.21 0.72
CA MET A 121 -11.32 -7.56 0.24
C MET A 121 -11.40 -8.37 -1.04
N VAL A 122 -10.64 -7.94 -2.04
CA VAL A 122 -10.45 -8.63 -3.32
C VAL A 122 -8.97 -8.94 -3.47
N SER A 123 -8.64 -10.22 -3.63
CA SER A 123 -7.26 -10.66 -3.91
C SER A 123 -7.22 -11.43 -5.22
N TYR A 124 -6.12 -11.30 -5.96
CA TYR A 124 -5.83 -12.07 -7.16
C TYR A 124 -4.46 -12.72 -7.01
N VAL A 125 -4.36 -14.03 -7.24
CA VAL A 125 -3.10 -14.77 -7.23
C VAL A 125 -2.87 -15.47 -8.56
N TRP A 126 -1.67 -15.30 -9.12
CA TRP A 126 -1.26 -15.94 -10.36
C TRP A 126 0.21 -16.35 -10.33
N ASN A 127 0.52 -17.44 -11.03
CA ASN A 127 1.87 -17.96 -11.14
C ASN A 127 2.54 -17.48 -12.45
N GLY A 128 3.86 -17.34 -12.41
CA GLY A 128 4.69 -17.07 -13.58
C GLY A 128 5.28 -15.65 -13.65
N ASN A 129 5.87 -15.34 -14.79
CA ASN A 129 6.62 -14.09 -15.03
C ASN A 129 5.75 -12.94 -15.58
N SER A 130 4.43 -13.11 -15.66
CA SER A 130 3.55 -12.02 -16.09
C SER A 130 3.53 -10.94 -15.03
N ASP A 131 3.99 -9.74 -15.39
CA ASP A 131 3.97 -8.56 -14.53
C ASP A 131 2.66 -7.76 -14.62
N LEU A 132 1.68 -8.22 -15.39
CA LEU A 132 0.41 -7.53 -15.55
C LEU A 132 -0.44 -7.73 -14.29
N PRO A 133 -0.75 -6.66 -13.55
CA PRO A 133 -1.76 -6.75 -12.50
C PRO A 133 -3.09 -7.15 -13.14
N ALA A 134 -3.91 -7.91 -12.41
CA ALA A 134 -5.26 -8.22 -12.87
C ALA A 134 -5.98 -6.89 -13.19
N GLU A 135 -6.47 -6.70 -14.42
CA GLU A 135 -7.15 -5.48 -14.88
C GLU A 135 -8.23 -4.99 -13.89
N PRO A 136 -9.04 -5.87 -13.26
CA PRO A 136 -10.03 -5.43 -12.27
C PRO A 136 -9.40 -4.78 -11.03
N TRP A 137 -8.23 -5.27 -10.57
CA TRP A 137 -7.52 -4.66 -9.44
C TRP A 137 -7.03 -3.25 -9.78
N LEU A 138 -6.51 -3.03 -11.00
CA LEU A 138 -6.14 -1.69 -11.44
C LEU A 138 -7.35 -0.74 -11.51
N GLY A 139 -8.51 -1.26 -11.93
CA GLY A 139 -9.78 -0.52 -11.89
C GLY A 139 -10.13 -0.07 -10.49
N LEU A 140 -10.13 -0.99 -9.51
CA LEU A 140 -10.40 -0.67 -8.10
C LEU A 140 -9.43 0.37 -7.51
N VAL A 141 -8.13 0.21 -7.76
CA VAL A 141 -7.11 1.19 -7.33
C VAL A 141 -7.36 2.56 -7.98
N SER A 142 -7.75 2.59 -9.25
CA SER A 142 -8.04 3.84 -9.96
C SER A 142 -9.30 4.54 -9.42
N LEU A 143 -10.34 3.78 -9.10
CA LEU A 143 -11.56 4.29 -8.46
C LEU A 143 -11.27 4.83 -7.07
N SER A 144 -10.52 4.08 -6.25
CA SER A 144 -10.06 4.54 -4.94
C SER A 144 -9.35 5.89 -5.03
N ARG A 145 -8.36 6.01 -5.91
CA ARG A 145 -7.61 7.25 -6.14
C ARG A 145 -8.46 8.42 -6.63
N ALA A 146 -9.57 8.13 -7.31
CA ALA A 146 -10.45 9.15 -7.85
C ALA A 146 -11.49 9.63 -6.82
N PHE A 147 -12.08 8.72 -6.05
CA PHE A 147 -13.28 9.01 -5.24
C PHE A 147 -13.08 8.85 -3.73
N LEU A 148 -12.15 8.00 -3.30
CA LEU A 148 -11.94 7.68 -1.89
C LEU A 148 -10.74 8.43 -1.29
N GLU A 149 -9.56 8.25 -1.87
CA GLU A 149 -8.31 8.81 -1.33
C GLU A 149 -8.35 10.33 -1.14
N PRO A 150 -8.90 11.14 -2.08
CA PRO A 150 -8.98 12.59 -1.88
C PRO A 150 -9.78 12.99 -0.64
N ARG A 151 -10.91 12.31 -0.38
CA ARG A 151 -11.74 12.56 0.80
C ARG A 151 -10.99 12.19 2.08
N LEU A 152 -10.39 11.00 2.13
CA LEU A 152 -9.62 10.55 3.30
C LEU A 152 -8.45 11.50 3.61
N ILE A 153 -7.74 11.94 2.57
CA ILE A 153 -6.67 12.95 2.71
C ILE A 153 -7.22 14.25 3.27
N ASP A 154 -8.33 14.76 2.74
CA ASP A 154 -8.94 16.01 3.21
C ASP A 154 -9.40 15.91 4.67
N GLU A 155 -9.99 14.79 5.08
CA GLU A 155 -10.40 14.54 6.47
C GLU A 155 -9.20 14.53 7.41
N ILE A 156 -8.14 13.79 7.06
CA ILE A 156 -6.89 13.75 7.84
C ILE A 156 -6.27 15.15 7.94
N LEU A 157 -6.18 15.88 6.82
CA LEU A 157 -5.62 17.24 6.81
C LEU A 157 -6.47 18.22 7.63
N GLN A 158 -7.80 18.09 7.64
CA GLN A 158 -8.67 18.91 8.47
C GLN A 158 -8.44 18.66 9.96
N GLN A 159 -8.31 17.40 10.38
CA GLN A 159 -7.97 17.04 11.76
C GLN A 159 -6.61 17.63 12.17
N VAL A 160 -5.59 17.43 11.33
CA VAL A 160 -4.24 17.98 11.55
C VAL A 160 -4.27 19.50 11.69
N ARG A 161 -4.99 20.20 10.81
CA ARG A 161 -5.15 21.67 10.86
C ARG A 161 -5.93 22.15 12.09
N ALA A 162 -6.85 21.33 12.59
CA ALA A 162 -7.56 21.60 13.84
C ALA A 162 -6.69 21.34 15.10
N GLY A 163 -5.42 20.96 14.92
CA GLY A 163 -4.51 20.60 16.02
C GLY A 163 -4.82 19.23 16.63
N GLN A 164 -5.62 18.42 15.94
CA GLN A 164 -5.89 17.05 16.33
C GLN A 164 -4.85 16.11 15.76
N ARG A 165 -4.69 14.96 16.42
CA ARG A 165 -3.92 13.85 15.92
C ARG A 165 -4.82 12.95 15.09
N ALA A 166 -4.47 12.78 13.82
CA ALA A 166 -5.17 11.92 12.89
C ALA A 166 -4.51 10.55 12.85
N HIS A 167 -5.29 9.51 13.12
CA HIS A 167 -4.85 8.12 12.96
C HIS A 167 -4.78 7.81 11.46
N VAL A 168 -3.58 7.50 10.97
CA VAL A 168 -3.38 7.19 9.54
C VAL A 168 -3.17 5.70 9.33
N ILE A 169 -2.66 4.96 10.31
CA ILE A 169 -2.44 3.51 10.22
C ILE A 169 -2.88 2.86 11.53
N ASP A 170 -3.61 1.75 11.41
CA ASP A 170 -3.79 0.80 12.50
C ASP A 170 -2.47 0.06 12.70
N ALA A 171 -1.88 0.15 13.90
CA ALA A 171 -0.48 -0.13 14.25
C ALA A 171 0.51 1.02 14.04
N ASP A 172 0.33 2.09 14.83
CA ASP A 172 1.43 2.93 15.30
C ASP A 172 1.91 4.05 14.39
N VAL A 173 1.07 4.62 13.52
CA VAL A 173 1.41 5.89 12.85
C VAL A 173 0.28 6.89 12.94
N ASP A 174 0.53 7.93 13.71
CA ASP A 174 -0.34 9.09 13.78
C ASP A 174 0.32 10.30 13.11
N VAL A 175 -0.53 11.21 12.65
CA VAL A 175 -0.09 12.45 12.01
C VAL A 175 -0.73 13.62 12.74
N ASP A 176 0.08 14.59 13.15
CA ASP A 176 -0.41 15.89 13.62
C ASP A 176 0.39 17.04 12.99
N ALA A 177 0.13 18.28 13.40
CA ALA A 177 0.78 19.46 12.83
C ALA A 177 2.31 19.46 13.03
N ASP A 178 2.80 18.74 14.03
CA ASP A 178 4.20 18.63 14.42
C ASP A 178 4.90 17.40 13.83
N GLY A 179 4.26 16.54 13.04
CA GLY A 179 4.92 15.45 12.30
C GLY A 179 4.25 14.07 12.39
N PHE A 180 5.06 13.02 12.20
CA PHE A 180 4.64 11.61 12.27
C PHE A 180 4.98 11.00 13.63
N TYR A 181 4.00 10.45 14.32
CA TYR A 181 4.17 9.81 15.62
C TYR A 181 4.11 8.31 15.47
N PHE A 182 5.19 7.65 15.89
CA PHE A 182 5.23 6.19 15.88
C PHE A 182 5.00 5.64 17.27
N LEU A 183 3.82 5.07 17.54
CA LEU A 183 3.41 4.67 18.91
C LEU A 183 4.31 3.59 19.51
N ASP A 184 4.80 2.66 18.69
CA ASP A 184 5.70 1.57 19.09
C ASP A 184 7.17 1.98 19.19
N GLN A 185 7.53 3.18 18.72
CA GLN A 185 8.89 3.72 18.90
C GLN A 185 8.96 4.61 20.14
N LYS A 186 9.87 4.28 21.06
CA LYS A 186 10.13 5.02 22.32
C LYS A 186 10.44 6.51 22.11
N GLN A 187 10.68 6.96 20.89
CA GLN A 187 10.79 8.38 20.55
C GLN A 187 10.00 8.66 19.28
N PRO A 188 9.08 9.63 19.29
CA PRO A 188 8.36 10.02 18.08
C PRO A 188 9.37 10.48 17.04
N LEU A 189 9.22 9.99 15.80
CA LEU A 189 9.89 10.64 14.69
C LEU A 189 9.36 12.07 14.62
N ARG A 190 10.28 13.01 14.42
CA ARG A 190 10.02 14.43 14.62
C ARG A 190 9.33 15.01 13.38
N ARG A 191 8.95 16.28 13.49
CA ARG A 191 8.55 17.24 12.43
C ARG A 191 8.75 16.77 11.01
N PHE A 192 7.77 17.05 10.15
CA PHE A 192 7.87 16.75 8.72
C PHE A 192 9.15 17.28 8.07
N SER A 193 9.73 18.38 8.59
CA SER A 193 11.01 18.94 8.14
C SER A 193 12.24 18.08 8.44
N ASP A 194 12.13 17.11 9.34
CA ASP A 194 13.22 16.28 9.86
C ASP A 194 13.14 14.84 9.36
N VAL A 195 12.19 14.54 8.47
CA VAL A 195 11.98 13.20 7.91
C VAL A 195 11.89 13.21 6.40
N TYR A 196 12.24 12.08 5.80
CA TYR A 196 12.12 11.81 4.38
C TYR A 196 11.18 10.62 4.17
N VAL A 197 10.11 10.81 3.40
CA VAL A 197 9.16 9.76 3.06
C VAL A 197 9.47 9.24 1.66
N LYS A 198 9.77 7.94 1.57
CA LYS A 198 10.09 7.25 0.33
C LYS A 198 9.00 6.23 0.00
N ASP A 199 8.43 6.36 -1.19
CA ASP A 199 7.48 5.40 -1.72
C ASP A 199 8.22 4.27 -2.46
N GLU A 200 8.18 3.05 -1.92
CA GLU A 200 8.89 1.89 -2.46
C GLU A 200 7.90 0.82 -2.97
N PRO A 201 8.34 -0.13 -3.83
CA PRO A 201 7.49 -1.25 -4.23
C PRO A 201 7.12 -2.13 -3.03
N GLY A 202 5.89 -2.01 -2.53
CA GLY A 202 5.35 -2.84 -1.46
C GLY A 202 5.40 -2.25 -0.05
N GLU A 203 6.16 -1.19 0.17
CA GLU A 203 6.29 -0.51 1.47
C GLU A 203 6.45 1.01 1.31
N ILE A 204 6.27 1.73 2.41
CA ILE A 204 6.54 3.16 2.54
C ILE A 204 7.52 3.35 3.68
N SER A 205 8.68 3.91 3.35
CA SER A 205 9.78 4.06 4.30
C SER A 205 9.93 5.52 4.72
N ILE A 206 9.92 5.77 6.02
CA ILE A 206 10.05 7.08 6.66
C ILE A 206 11.39 7.14 7.38
N TYR A 207 12.31 7.92 6.85
CA TYR A 207 13.68 8.04 7.36
C TYR A 207 13.87 9.35 8.11
N PRO A 208 14.53 9.38 9.28
CA PRO A 208 15.00 10.62 9.84
C PRO A 208 16.11 11.20 8.95
N ILE A 209 16.02 12.48 8.63
CA ILE A 209 17.06 13.20 7.87
C ILE A 209 18.32 13.34 8.74
N LYS A 210 18.14 13.59 10.04
CA LYS A 210 19.24 13.76 11.01
C LYS A 210 19.29 12.64 12.04
N GLY A 211 20.49 12.10 12.25
CA GLY A 211 20.79 11.11 13.28
C GLY A 211 20.89 9.68 12.76
N PHE A 212 21.61 8.83 13.50
CA PHE A 212 21.77 7.41 13.19
C PHE A 212 20.61 6.62 13.79
N ARG A 213 19.44 6.68 13.15
CA ARG A 213 18.32 5.79 13.50
C ARG A 213 17.76 5.17 12.24
N GLY A 214 17.45 3.89 12.32
CA GLY A 214 16.75 3.19 11.25
C GLY A 214 15.42 3.90 10.97
N GLY A 215 15.09 4.04 9.69
CA GLY A 215 13.76 4.51 9.30
C GLY A 215 12.67 3.53 9.75
N VAL A 216 11.43 3.99 9.73
CA VAL A 216 10.27 3.12 9.88
C VAL A 216 9.80 2.72 8.50
N SER A 217 9.68 1.43 8.24
CA SER A 217 9.09 0.90 7.02
C SER A 217 7.71 0.37 7.32
N LEU A 218 6.73 0.84 6.54
CA LEU A 218 5.33 0.52 6.67
C LEU A 218 4.92 -0.33 5.48
N ASP A 219 4.41 -1.51 5.74
CA ASP A 219 3.88 -2.36 4.67
C ASP A 219 2.68 -1.65 4.02
N LYS A 220 2.56 -1.69 2.69
CA LYS A 220 1.36 -1.16 1.99
C LYS A 220 0.09 -1.98 2.27
N ASN A 221 0.21 -3.08 3.00
CA ASN A 221 -0.89 -3.79 3.65
C ASN A 221 -1.46 -3.04 4.86
N CYS A 222 -0.75 -2.08 5.43
CA CYS A 222 -1.31 -1.28 6.50
C CYS A 222 -2.43 -0.38 5.91
N PRO A 223 -3.63 -0.34 6.53
CA PRO A 223 -4.70 0.55 6.10
C PRO A 223 -4.20 1.99 5.97
N ASN A 224 -4.58 2.67 4.89
CA ASN A 224 -4.24 4.07 4.60
C ASN A 224 -2.74 4.40 4.45
N ALA A 225 -1.83 3.41 4.48
CA ALA A 225 -0.40 3.65 4.32
C ALA A 225 -0.08 4.40 3.02
N MET A 226 -0.75 4.07 1.91
CA MET A 226 -0.59 4.73 0.61
C MET A 226 -0.89 6.24 0.62
N LEU A 227 -1.59 6.76 1.63
CA LEU A 227 -1.89 8.18 1.76
C LEU A 227 -0.68 8.98 2.27
N LEU A 228 0.28 8.34 2.96
CA LEU A 228 1.39 8.99 3.62
C LEU A 228 2.26 9.86 2.70
N PRO A 229 2.64 9.44 1.47
CA PRO A 229 3.41 10.29 0.57
C PRO A 229 2.65 11.55 0.17
N VAL A 230 1.32 11.46 0.01
CA VAL A 230 0.48 12.61 -0.34
C VAL A 230 0.31 13.55 0.86
N LEU A 231 0.11 12.99 2.06
CA LEU A 231 0.05 13.76 3.32
C LEU A 231 1.37 14.48 3.59
N TYR A 232 2.50 13.79 3.48
CA TYR A 232 3.83 14.38 3.59
C TYR A 232 3.98 15.54 2.61
N ASN A 233 3.55 15.35 1.37
CA ASN A 233 3.62 16.39 0.35
C ASN A 233 2.72 17.60 0.63
N ALA A 234 1.57 17.40 1.26
CA ALA A 234 0.64 18.47 1.63
C ALA A 234 1.10 19.24 2.87
N LEU A 235 1.88 18.60 3.75
CA LEU A 235 2.33 19.14 5.04
C LEU A 235 3.77 19.67 5.01
N THR A 236 4.45 19.59 3.86
CA THR A 236 5.80 20.13 3.65
C THR A 236 5.86 21.13 2.52
N THR A 237 6.78 22.10 2.63
CA THR A 237 7.08 23.02 1.54
C THR A 237 7.96 22.33 0.48
N PRO A 238 7.92 22.78 -0.80
CA PRO A 238 8.84 22.29 -1.82
C PRO A 238 10.32 22.40 -1.42
N GLU A 239 10.68 23.47 -0.70
CA GLU A 239 12.05 23.72 -0.22
C GLU A 239 12.48 22.68 0.83
N GLN A 240 11.59 22.34 1.77
CA GLN A 240 11.84 21.30 2.77
C GLN A 240 12.06 19.95 2.10
N ARG A 241 11.24 19.60 1.10
CA ARG A 241 11.40 18.35 0.34
C ARG A 241 12.69 18.31 -0.47
N ALA A 242 13.03 19.41 -1.16
CA ALA A 242 14.27 19.50 -1.92
C ALA A 242 15.50 19.36 -1.01
N SER A 243 15.48 19.97 0.18
CA SER A 243 16.52 19.81 1.19
C SER A 243 16.62 18.35 1.67
N ALA A 244 15.47 17.70 1.93
CA ALA A 244 15.44 16.30 2.33
C ALA A 244 15.98 15.36 1.24
N ASP A 245 15.61 15.59 -0.02
CA ASP A 245 16.11 14.84 -1.18
C ASP A 245 17.61 15.02 -1.35
N GLU A 246 18.14 16.24 -1.16
CA GLU A 246 19.57 16.51 -1.25
C GLU A 246 20.35 15.83 -0.12
N GLU A 247 19.88 15.92 1.13
CA GLU A 247 20.50 15.26 2.28
C GLU A 247 20.48 13.72 2.15
N MET A 248 19.47 13.14 1.50
CA MET A 248 19.36 11.69 1.29
C MET A 248 20.23 11.16 0.13
N LYS A 249 20.80 12.01 -0.74
CA LYS A 249 21.76 11.58 -1.78
C LYS A 249 23.09 11.11 -1.19
N ASP A 250 23.53 11.71 -0.08
CA ASP A 250 24.70 11.29 0.70
C ASP A 250 24.29 11.21 2.18
N PRO A 251 23.55 10.15 2.57
CA PRO A 251 22.93 10.10 3.88
C PRO A 251 24.00 10.18 4.98
N PRO A 252 23.87 11.08 5.96
CA PRO A 252 24.89 11.26 6.99
C PRO A 252 25.16 9.97 7.79
N TRP A 253 24.17 9.09 7.91
CA TRP A 253 24.31 7.78 8.55
C TRP A 253 25.17 6.79 7.75
N LEU A 254 25.23 6.91 6.41
CA LEU A 254 26.00 5.99 5.56
C LEU A 254 27.50 6.07 5.87
N LYS A 255 28.01 7.27 6.18
CA LYS A 255 29.40 7.48 6.61
C LYS A 255 29.73 6.72 7.89
N TRP A 256 28.81 6.68 8.84
CA TRP A 256 28.97 5.94 10.10
C TRP A 256 28.89 4.43 9.89
N VAL A 257 28.03 3.95 8.97
CA VAL A 257 27.99 2.52 8.59
C VAL A 257 29.31 2.11 7.96
N ILE A 258 29.82 2.87 6.98
CA ILE A 258 31.09 2.57 6.31
C ILE A 258 32.23 2.55 7.34
N LEU A 259 32.28 3.53 8.23
CA LEU A 259 33.29 3.58 9.29
C LEU A 259 33.19 2.37 10.22
N GLY A 260 31.97 1.99 10.64
CA GLY A 260 31.73 0.82 11.49
C GLY A 260 32.20 -0.48 10.82
N VAL A 261 31.88 -0.67 9.53
CA VAL A 261 32.35 -1.83 8.75
C VAL A 261 33.87 -1.85 8.65
N LEU A 262 34.51 -0.71 8.38
CA LEU A 262 35.98 -0.63 8.31
C LEU A 262 36.64 -0.99 9.65
N VAL A 263 36.08 -0.55 10.77
CA VAL A 263 36.56 -0.89 12.11
C VAL A 263 36.43 -2.40 12.37
N VAL A 264 35.28 -3.00 12.03
CA VAL A 264 35.07 -4.46 12.18
C VAL A 264 36.06 -5.25 11.32
N VAL A 265 36.24 -4.85 10.05
CA VAL A 265 37.20 -5.50 9.15
C VAL A 265 38.63 -5.39 9.71
N ALA A 266 39.03 -4.22 10.20
CA ALA A 266 40.35 -4.03 10.80
C ALA A 266 40.58 -4.94 12.02
N ILE A 267 39.57 -5.10 12.88
CA ILE A 267 39.61 -6.02 14.04
C ILE A 267 39.75 -7.47 13.57
N VAL A 268 38.94 -7.90 12.59
CA VAL A 268 38.99 -9.28 12.05
C VAL A 268 40.37 -9.57 11.45
N VAL A 269 40.94 -8.65 10.68
CA VAL A 269 42.29 -8.79 10.11
C VAL A 269 43.34 -8.89 11.21
N ALA A 270 43.26 -8.04 12.24
CA ALA A 270 44.20 -8.09 13.36
C ALA A 270 44.14 -9.42 14.12
N VAL A 271 42.94 -9.99 14.31
CA VAL A 271 42.74 -11.29 14.96
C VAL A 271 43.26 -12.46 14.11
N LEU A 272 43.12 -12.38 12.78
CA LEU A 272 43.59 -13.45 11.87
C LEU A 272 45.11 -13.46 11.66
N VAL A 273 45.81 -12.37 11.98
CA VAL A 273 47.26 -12.24 11.83
C VAL A 273 48.02 -12.60 13.13
N LEU A 274 47.30 -12.77 14.25
CA LEU A 274 47.82 -13.25 15.54
C LEU A 274 47.71 -14.77 15.66
#